data_AF-A0A9W7YBV5-F1
#
_entry.id   AF-A0A9W7YBV5-F1
#
_cell.length_a   1.000
_cell.length_b   1.000
_cell.length_c   1.000
_cell.angle_alpha   90.00
_cell.angle_beta   90.00
_cell.angle_gamma   90.00
#
_symmetry.space_group_name_H-M   'P 1'
#
loop_
_entity.id
_entity.type
_entity.pdbx_description
1 polymer ?
#
loop_
_entity_poly.entity_id
_entity_poly.type
_entity_poly.pdbx_seq_one_letter_code
_entity_poly.pdbx_strand_id
1 'polypeptide(L)'
;MLARRAAQVAARSGVASARSNSTAAAADGEYPGSSNYRPGKEGYAPGFPPPKGWSAAPAPKPAQLRARDLPTASAKQTHVPSSDLAANDAGRLYRQKLRELRYGYLKGHVEQQEKKRELDEMKRQQMRVLVREQKAKLLRERKEYEEKVKADPLSAENVMNAEGKTVLSNLEEAETGEVGYTLAPPRVSVLIPKQPNEERQQERGRNRQLVGHRQHEANVQTMMTLFHEASSFVHYGNINYKIMQFMDSVSFPNRSLSEMFELVHKSGGVVPPAEIGKRTDELRNTLQGTTGHHNKLGYDGLMEWLDKHPEDADGISHVAEKDTPSPSD
;
A
#
# COMPACT_ATOMS: atom_id res chain seq x y z
N MET A 1 -24.25 -7.58 29.08
CA MET A 1 -23.47 -7.80 27.84
C MET A 1 -21.97 -8.04 28.10
N LEU A 2 -21.58 -8.77 29.15
CA LEU A 2 -20.16 -9.03 29.47
C LEU A 2 -19.74 -10.51 29.36
N ALA A 3 -20.69 -11.44 29.24
CA ALA A 3 -20.41 -12.87 29.20
C ALA A 3 -19.99 -13.43 27.82
N ARG A 4 -20.05 -12.63 26.73
CA ARG A 4 -19.73 -13.10 25.37
C ARG A 4 -18.28 -12.88 24.92
N ARG A 5 -17.45 -12.18 25.70
CA ARG A 5 -16.03 -11.92 25.35
C ARG A 5 -15.04 -12.97 25.89
N ALA A 6 -15.39 -13.74 26.92
CA ALA A 6 -14.49 -14.75 27.48
C ALA A 6 -14.34 -16.01 26.60
N ALA A 7 -15.35 -16.36 25.79
CA ALA A 7 -15.31 -17.54 24.94
C ALA A 7 -14.38 -17.41 23.71
N GLN A 8 -13.94 -16.20 23.37
CA GLN A 8 -13.13 -15.96 22.16
C GLN A 8 -11.61 -16.05 22.41
N VAL A 9 -11.17 -16.08 23.67
CA VAL A 9 -9.74 -16.17 24.01
C VAL A 9 -9.27 -17.62 24.19
N ALA A 10 -10.16 -18.55 24.54
CA ALA A 10 -9.82 -19.97 24.71
C ALA A 10 -9.54 -20.73 23.38
N ALA A 11 -9.90 -20.17 22.22
CA ALA A 11 -9.70 -20.83 20.92
C ALA A 11 -8.26 -20.72 20.37
N ARG A 12 -7.34 -20.04 21.06
CA ARG A 12 -5.95 -19.84 20.59
C ARG A 12 -4.90 -20.79 21.16
N SER A 13 -5.24 -21.65 22.13
CA SER A 13 -4.28 -22.61 22.72
C SER A 13 -4.25 -23.99 22.04
N GLY A 14 -5.07 -24.25 21.02
CA GLY A 14 -5.19 -25.56 20.36
C GLY A 14 -4.17 -25.88 19.26
N VAL A 15 -3.17 -25.03 19.01
CA VAL A 15 -2.27 -25.18 17.84
C VAL A 15 -1.19 -26.26 18.05
N ALA A 16 -0.88 -26.63 19.30
CA ALA A 16 0.18 -27.60 19.58
C ALA A 16 -0.23 -29.07 19.37
N SER A 17 -1.52 -29.42 19.49
CA SER A 17 -1.98 -30.83 19.47
C SER A 17 -2.38 -31.35 18.08
N ALA A 18 -2.41 -30.51 17.03
CA ALA A 18 -2.86 -30.90 15.70
C ALA A 18 -1.76 -31.53 14.82
N ARG A 19 -0.49 -31.54 15.26
CA ARG A 19 0.63 -32.06 14.46
C ARG A 19 0.77 -33.59 14.46
N SER A 20 0.18 -34.31 15.40
CA SER A 20 0.38 -35.76 15.53
C SER A 20 -0.62 -36.61 14.73
N ASN A 21 -1.75 -36.05 14.29
CA ASN A 21 -2.83 -36.83 13.67
C ASN A 21 -2.88 -36.72 12.13
N SER A 22 -2.03 -35.90 11.52
CA SER A 22 -2.02 -35.68 10.06
C SER A 22 -1.18 -36.68 9.27
N THR A 23 -0.42 -37.57 9.92
CA THR A 23 0.43 -38.57 9.25
C THR A 23 -0.17 -39.97 9.21
N ALA A 24 -1.19 -40.29 10.02
CA ALA A 24 -1.73 -41.64 10.09
C ALA A 24 -2.75 -41.99 9.00
N ALA A 25 -3.32 -41.01 8.29
CA ALA A 25 -4.34 -41.24 7.26
C ALA A 25 -3.78 -41.40 5.83
N ALA A 26 -2.46 -41.40 5.66
CA ALA A 26 -1.80 -41.41 4.35
C ALA A 26 -1.37 -42.81 3.84
N ALA A 27 -1.70 -43.89 4.55
CA ALA A 27 -1.07 -45.19 4.30
C ALA A 27 -1.62 -46.00 3.11
N ASP A 28 -2.90 -45.87 2.73
CA ASP A 28 -3.53 -46.90 1.86
C ASP A 28 -4.09 -46.39 0.52
N GLY A 29 -3.74 -45.17 0.08
CA GLY A 29 -4.22 -44.65 -1.21
C GLY A 29 -3.24 -43.72 -1.90
N GLU A 30 -2.79 -44.09 -3.11
CA GLU A 30 -2.04 -43.19 -4.00
C GLU A 30 -2.94 -42.02 -4.41
N TYR A 31 -2.81 -40.90 -3.70
CA TYR A 31 -3.45 -39.65 -4.11
C TYR A 31 -2.67 -39.06 -5.30
N PRO A 32 -3.25 -38.96 -6.51
CA PRO A 32 -2.53 -38.52 -7.72
C PRO A 32 -2.12 -37.04 -7.71
N GLY A 33 -2.43 -36.30 -6.63
CA GLY A 33 -2.22 -34.87 -6.51
C GLY A 33 -3.44 -34.07 -6.95
N SER A 34 -3.49 -32.79 -6.55
CA SER A 34 -4.54 -31.90 -7.03
C SER A 34 -4.31 -31.52 -8.50
N SER A 35 -5.37 -31.32 -9.29
CA SER A 35 -5.27 -30.96 -10.72
C SER A 35 -4.45 -29.68 -10.98
N ASN A 36 -4.37 -28.81 -9.98
CA ASN A 36 -3.68 -27.52 -10.07
C ASN A 36 -2.33 -27.55 -9.34
N TYR A 37 -1.78 -28.74 -9.07
CA TYR A 37 -0.54 -28.86 -8.32
C TYR A 37 0.64 -28.23 -9.09
N ARG A 38 1.32 -27.28 -8.43
CA ARG A 38 2.60 -26.74 -8.83
C ARG A 38 3.55 -26.79 -7.63
N PRO A 39 4.65 -27.55 -7.71
CA PRO A 39 5.61 -27.69 -6.62
C PRO A 39 6.03 -26.32 -6.04
N GLY A 40 5.83 -26.14 -4.74
CA GLY A 40 6.19 -24.92 -4.02
C GLY A 40 5.34 -23.67 -4.31
N LYS A 41 4.24 -23.79 -5.06
CA LYS A 41 3.37 -22.65 -5.40
C LYS A 41 1.90 -22.86 -5.01
N GLU A 42 1.28 -23.92 -5.49
CA GLU A 42 -0.17 -24.13 -5.35
C GLU A 42 -0.54 -25.62 -5.39
N GLY A 43 -1.65 -25.97 -4.75
CA GLY A 43 -2.20 -27.32 -4.75
C GLY A 43 -1.55 -28.30 -3.77
N TYR A 44 -2.21 -29.44 -3.58
CA TYR A 44 -1.70 -30.55 -2.78
C TYR A 44 -0.81 -31.45 -3.62
N ALA A 45 0.34 -31.82 -3.06
CA ALA A 45 1.30 -32.70 -3.70
C ALA A 45 0.73 -34.12 -3.89
N PRO A 46 1.19 -34.86 -4.91
CA PRO A 46 0.93 -36.30 -5.01
C PRO A 46 1.33 -37.01 -3.71
N GLY A 47 0.48 -37.92 -3.22
CA GLY A 47 0.67 -38.63 -1.95
C GLY A 47 0.25 -37.86 -0.68
N PHE A 48 -0.10 -36.58 -0.78
CA PHE A 48 -0.56 -35.77 0.36
C PHE A 48 -2.00 -35.31 0.12
N PRO A 49 -3.02 -36.13 0.44
CA PRO A 49 -4.41 -35.73 0.25
C PRO A 49 -4.75 -34.51 1.13
N PRO A 50 -5.72 -33.67 0.70
CA PRO A 50 -6.23 -32.60 1.55
C PRO A 50 -6.82 -33.16 2.85
N PRO A 51 -6.83 -32.37 3.95
CA PRO A 51 -7.51 -32.76 5.17
C PRO A 51 -8.97 -33.14 4.90
N LYS A 52 -9.50 -34.08 5.69
CA LYS A 52 -10.89 -34.53 5.57
C LYS A 52 -11.85 -33.33 5.62
N GLY A 53 -12.68 -33.17 4.59
CA GLY A 53 -13.65 -32.08 4.45
C GLY A 53 -13.13 -30.82 3.73
N TRP A 54 -11.87 -30.81 3.28
CA TRP A 54 -11.31 -29.73 2.48
C TRP A 54 -11.30 -30.12 1.00
N SER A 55 -11.60 -29.16 0.11
CA SER A 55 -11.47 -29.38 -1.32
C SER A 55 -10.00 -29.38 -1.74
N ALA A 56 -9.62 -30.32 -2.60
CA ALA A 56 -8.27 -30.41 -3.16
C ALA A 56 -7.88 -29.18 -3.99
N ALA A 57 -8.84 -28.62 -4.71
CA ALA A 57 -8.67 -27.39 -5.47
C ALA A 57 -9.30 -26.21 -4.71
N PRO A 58 -8.68 -25.02 -4.75
CA PRO A 58 -9.33 -23.81 -4.27
C PRO A 58 -10.61 -23.56 -5.08
N ALA A 59 -11.66 -23.06 -4.41
CA ALA A 59 -12.88 -22.70 -5.09
C ALA A 59 -12.61 -21.65 -6.19
N PRO A 60 -13.24 -21.75 -7.37
CA PRO A 60 -13.10 -20.74 -8.40
C PRO A 60 -13.55 -19.39 -7.85
N LYS A 61 -12.78 -18.33 -8.12
CA LYS A 61 -13.17 -16.99 -7.72
C LYS A 61 -14.51 -16.65 -8.39
N PRO A 62 -15.50 -16.11 -7.65
CA PRO A 62 -16.78 -15.75 -8.24
C PRO A 62 -16.56 -14.74 -9.37
N ALA A 63 -17.28 -14.92 -10.47
CA ALA A 63 -17.24 -13.99 -11.59
C ALA A 63 -17.66 -12.60 -11.08
N GLN A 64 -16.89 -11.59 -11.45
CA GLN A 64 -17.20 -10.23 -11.07
C GLN A 64 -18.42 -9.76 -11.88
N LEU A 65 -19.44 -9.28 -11.18
CA LEU A 65 -20.65 -8.72 -11.78
C LEU A 65 -20.29 -7.58 -12.72
N ARG A 66 -20.88 -7.60 -13.92
CA ARG A 66 -20.81 -6.50 -14.88
C ARG A 66 -22.06 -5.62 -14.81
N ALA A 67 -21.97 -4.38 -15.29
CA ALA A 67 -23.11 -3.47 -15.30
C ALA A 67 -24.28 -4.04 -16.12
N ARG A 68 -23.96 -4.80 -17.18
CA ARG A 68 -24.94 -5.51 -18.02
C ARG A 68 -25.61 -6.72 -17.34
N ASP A 69 -24.96 -7.27 -16.31
CA ASP A 69 -25.47 -8.45 -15.58
C ASP A 69 -26.40 -8.03 -14.45
N LEU A 70 -26.50 -6.72 -14.15
CA LEU A 70 -27.44 -6.20 -13.17
C LEU A 70 -28.87 -6.33 -13.70
N PRO A 71 -29.81 -6.85 -12.88
CA PRO A 71 -31.20 -6.96 -13.29
C PRO A 71 -31.79 -5.57 -13.53
N THR A 72 -32.50 -5.41 -14.64
CA THR A 72 -33.25 -4.17 -14.91
C THR A 72 -34.40 -4.04 -13.90
N ALA A 73 -34.72 -2.80 -13.53
CA ALA A 73 -35.85 -2.54 -12.64
C ALA A 73 -37.14 -3.09 -13.29
N SER A 74 -37.83 -3.98 -12.58
CA SER A 74 -39.08 -4.57 -13.06
C SER A 74 -40.14 -3.46 -13.21
N ALA A 75 -40.99 -3.54 -14.24
CA ALA A 75 -42.12 -2.60 -14.42
C ALA A 75 -43.06 -2.53 -13.20
N LYS A 76 -43.12 -3.60 -12.38
CA LYS A 76 -43.89 -3.62 -11.13
C LYS A 76 -43.24 -2.78 -10.01
N GLN A 77 -41.95 -2.51 -10.10
CA GLN A 77 -41.20 -1.70 -9.14
C GLN A 77 -41.29 -0.20 -9.44
N THR A 78 -41.53 0.18 -10.70
CA THR A 78 -41.68 1.58 -11.13
C THR A 78 -43.12 2.08 -11.12
N HIS A 79 -44.10 1.22 -10.80
CA HIS A 79 -45.50 1.61 -10.75
C HIS A 79 -45.78 2.56 -9.58
N VAL A 80 -45.94 3.84 -9.89
CA VAL A 80 -46.46 4.85 -8.96
C VAL A 80 -47.98 4.75 -8.95
N PRO A 81 -48.64 4.43 -7.81
CA PRO A 81 -50.10 4.45 -7.73
C PRO A 81 -50.64 5.85 -8.05
N SER A 82 -51.81 5.91 -8.68
CA SER A 82 -52.52 7.17 -8.94
C SER A 82 -52.75 7.96 -7.65
N SER A 83 -52.81 9.30 -7.77
CA SER A 83 -52.75 10.28 -6.68
C SER A 83 -53.67 10.02 -5.50
N ASP A 84 -54.82 9.39 -5.74
CA ASP A 84 -55.92 9.35 -4.78
C ASP A 84 -55.72 8.27 -3.69
N LEU A 85 -54.81 7.31 -3.92
CA LEU A 85 -54.42 6.28 -2.95
C LEU A 85 -53.04 6.54 -2.33
N ALA A 86 -52.32 7.57 -2.77
CA ALA A 86 -50.93 7.81 -2.41
C ALA A 86 -50.74 8.20 -0.92
N ALA A 87 -51.75 8.84 -0.30
CA ALA A 87 -51.70 9.25 1.10
C ALA A 87 -51.66 8.06 2.07
N ASN A 88 -52.34 6.95 1.75
CA ASN A 88 -52.38 5.75 2.59
C ASN A 88 -51.16 4.83 2.39
N ASP A 89 -50.35 5.07 1.35
CA ASP A 89 -49.26 4.17 0.93
C ASP A 89 -47.87 4.84 1.07
N ALA A 90 -47.73 5.85 1.92
CA ALA A 90 -46.49 6.60 2.14
C ALA A 90 -45.28 5.69 2.49
N GLY A 91 -45.50 4.65 3.30
CA GLY A 91 -44.47 3.68 3.67
C GLY A 91 -44.01 2.79 2.50
N ARG A 92 -44.86 2.55 1.51
CA ARG A 92 -44.50 1.82 0.29
C ARG A 92 -43.70 2.70 -0.66
N LEU A 93 -44.12 3.95 -0.86
CA LEU A 93 -43.39 4.94 -1.66
C LEU A 93 -41.98 5.17 -1.11
N TYR A 94 -41.83 5.29 0.21
CA TYR A 94 -40.51 5.40 0.85
C TYR A 94 -39.63 4.19 0.56
N ARG A 95 -40.17 2.97 0.72
CA ARG A 95 -39.44 1.71 0.40
C ARG A 95 -39.11 1.57 -1.09
N GLN A 96 -39.90 2.15 -1.97
CA GLN A 96 -39.62 2.22 -3.40
C GLN A 96 -38.46 3.19 -3.67
N LYS A 97 -38.53 4.42 -3.16
CA LYS A 97 -37.43 5.40 -3.27
C LYS A 97 -36.11 4.86 -2.72
N LEU A 98 -36.13 4.16 -1.59
CA LEU A 98 -34.92 3.52 -1.06
C LEU A 98 -34.37 2.42 -1.98
N ARG A 99 -35.23 1.64 -2.64
CA ARG A 99 -34.80 0.62 -3.61
C ARG A 99 -34.19 1.26 -4.85
N GLU A 100 -34.80 2.32 -5.37
CA GLU A 100 -34.28 3.10 -6.49
C GLU A 100 -32.91 3.70 -6.16
N LEU A 101 -32.76 4.31 -4.97
CA LEU A 101 -31.47 4.83 -4.50
C LEU A 101 -30.40 3.74 -4.39
N ARG A 102 -30.73 2.59 -3.77
CA ARG A 102 -29.79 1.46 -3.65
C ARG A 102 -29.39 0.89 -5.00
N TYR A 103 -30.34 0.76 -5.92
CA TYR A 103 -30.07 0.29 -7.28
C TYR A 103 -29.19 1.28 -8.04
N GLY A 104 -29.48 2.58 -7.97
CA GLY A 104 -28.65 3.63 -8.57
C GLY A 104 -27.22 3.61 -8.05
N TYR A 105 -27.04 3.47 -6.74
CA TYR A 105 -25.71 3.35 -6.13
C TYR A 105 -24.99 2.07 -6.58
N LEU A 106 -25.65 0.91 -6.56
CA LEU A 106 -25.07 -0.35 -6.99
C LEU A 106 -24.62 -0.29 -8.45
N LYS A 107 -25.49 0.23 -9.33
CA LYS A 107 -25.20 0.38 -10.75
C LYS A 107 -23.99 1.30 -10.96
N GLY A 108 -23.99 2.49 -10.36
CA GLY A 108 -22.88 3.44 -10.47
C GLY A 108 -21.56 2.86 -9.93
N HIS A 109 -21.59 2.13 -8.81
CA HIS A 109 -20.42 1.48 -8.25
C HIS A 109 -19.86 0.38 -9.17
N VAL A 110 -20.71 -0.45 -9.78
CA VAL A 110 -20.28 -1.48 -10.74
C VAL A 110 -19.68 -0.84 -11.99
N GLU A 111 -20.32 0.19 -12.56
CA GLU A 111 -19.78 0.93 -13.72
C GLU A 111 -18.42 1.58 -13.42
N GLN A 112 -18.24 2.15 -12.23
CA GLN A 112 -16.94 2.70 -11.82
C GLN A 112 -15.87 1.61 -11.68
N GLN A 113 -16.23 0.43 -11.15
CA GLN A 113 -15.31 -0.69 -11.08
C GLN A 113 -14.91 -1.20 -12.47
N GLU A 114 -15.85 -1.25 -13.43
CA GLU A 114 -15.56 -1.63 -14.82
C GLU A 114 -14.60 -0.65 -15.47
N LYS A 115 -14.88 0.66 -15.42
CA LYS A 115 -13.98 1.71 -15.95
C LYS A 115 -12.59 1.62 -15.35
N LYS A 116 -12.48 1.39 -14.05
CA LYS A 116 -11.19 1.21 -13.38
C LYS A 116 -10.43 0.00 -13.91
N ARG A 117 -11.12 -1.13 -14.13
CA ARG A 117 -10.52 -2.35 -14.68
C ARG A 117 -10.05 -2.14 -16.11
N GLU A 118 -10.86 -1.49 -16.96
CA GLU A 118 -10.48 -1.17 -18.34
C GLU A 118 -9.22 -0.29 -18.37
N LEU A 119 -9.15 0.73 -17.52
CA LEU A 119 -7.96 1.57 -17.38
C LEU A 119 -6.74 0.77 -16.92
N ASP A 120 -6.90 -0.12 -15.93
CA ASP A 120 -5.83 -0.97 -15.43
C ASP A 120 -5.36 -1.98 -16.51
N GLU A 121 -6.27 -2.51 -17.31
CA GLU A 121 -5.97 -3.40 -18.44
C GLU A 121 -5.21 -2.65 -19.54
N MET A 122 -5.64 -1.44 -19.91
CA MET A 122 -4.93 -0.59 -20.86
C MET A 122 -3.51 -0.26 -20.38
N LYS A 123 -3.34 0.12 -19.10
CA LYS A 123 -2.01 0.35 -18.50
C LYS A 123 -1.14 -0.90 -18.54
N ARG A 124 -1.70 -2.08 -18.22
CA ARG A 124 -0.97 -3.35 -18.30
C ARG A 124 -0.55 -3.68 -19.74
N GLN A 125 -1.39 -3.40 -20.72
CA GLN A 125 -1.06 -3.59 -22.14
C GLN A 125 0.07 -2.65 -22.56
N GLN A 126 -0.01 -1.36 -22.22
CA GLN A 126 1.06 -0.39 -22.49
C GLN A 126 2.39 -0.81 -21.87
N MET A 127 2.38 -1.22 -20.60
CA MET A 127 3.58 -1.73 -19.93
C MET A 127 4.15 -2.97 -20.60
N ARG A 128 3.31 -3.89 -21.08
CA ARG A 128 3.77 -5.09 -21.82
C ARG A 128 4.44 -4.73 -23.14
N VAL A 129 3.93 -3.73 -23.86
CA VAL A 129 4.53 -3.24 -25.10
C VAL A 129 5.89 -2.60 -24.81
N LEU A 130 5.98 -1.71 -23.83
CA LEU A 130 7.24 -1.08 -23.42
C LEU A 130 8.31 -2.10 -23.01
N VAL A 131 7.94 -3.10 -22.20
CA VAL A 131 8.87 -4.18 -21.81
C VAL A 131 9.33 -4.99 -23.01
N ARG A 132 8.44 -5.25 -23.98
CA ARG A 132 8.79 -5.96 -25.23
C ARG A 132 9.76 -5.14 -26.08
N GLU A 133 9.53 -3.83 -26.21
CA GLU A 133 10.41 -2.92 -26.96
C GLU A 133 11.79 -2.81 -26.31
N GLN A 134 11.86 -2.64 -24.99
CA GLN A 134 13.12 -2.63 -24.24
C GLN A 134 13.90 -3.93 -24.44
N LYS A 135 13.22 -5.08 -24.34
CA LYS A 135 13.84 -6.39 -24.59
C LYS A 135 14.36 -6.50 -26.03
N ALA A 136 13.60 -6.02 -27.01
CA ALA A 136 14.04 -6.02 -28.41
C ALA A 136 15.26 -5.13 -28.64
N LYS A 137 15.31 -3.96 -27.99
CA LYS A 137 16.45 -3.05 -28.04
C LYS A 137 17.72 -3.70 -27.47
N LEU A 138 17.62 -4.28 -26.26
CA LEU A 138 18.74 -5.00 -25.64
C LEU A 138 19.24 -6.16 -26.50
N LEU A 139 18.34 -6.87 -27.19
CA LEU A 139 18.72 -7.93 -28.13
C LEU A 139 19.45 -7.38 -29.36
N ARG A 140 19.10 -6.19 -29.87
CA ARG A 140 19.83 -5.54 -30.96
C ARG A 140 21.21 -5.06 -30.51
N GLU A 141 21.28 -4.35 -29.39
CA GLU A 141 22.54 -3.88 -28.80
C GLU A 141 23.49 -5.05 -28.53
N ARG A 142 22.97 -6.19 -28.06
CA ARG A 142 23.75 -7.41 -27.88
C ARG A 142 24.29 -7.97 -29.20
N LYS A 143 23.47 -8.01 -30.26
CA LYS A 143 23.93 -8.46 -31.58
C LYS A 143 25.00 -7.55 -32.17
N GLU A 144 24.81 -6.24 -32.08
CA GLU A 144 25.81 -5.25 -32.52
C GLU A 144 27.11 -5.38 -31.73
N TYR A 145 27.03 -5.66 -30.43
CA TYR A 145 28.19 -5.94 -29.60
C TYR A 145 28.90 -7.22 -30.05
N GLU A 146 28.17 -8.32 -30.24
CA GLU A 146 28.72 -9.60 -30.73
C GLU A 146 29.38 -9.43 -32.13
N GLU A 147 28.79 -8.62 -33.02
CA GLU A 147 29.39 -8.30 -34.33
C GLU A 147 30.67 -7.47 -34.20
N LYS A 148 30.70 -6.46 -33.32
CA LYS A 148 31.90 -5.65 -33.04
C LYS A 148 33.03 -6.49 -32.43
N VAL A 149 32.70 -7.35 -31.47
CA VAL A 149 33.64 -8.27 -30.82
C VAL A 149 34.25 -9.24 -31.83
N LYS A 150 33.46 -9.71 -32.80
CA LYS A 150 33.95 -10.56 -33.90
C LYS A 150 34.81 -9.81 -34.93
N ALA A 151 34.48 -8.56 -35.22
CA ALA A 151 35.22 -7.73 -36.17
C ALA A 151 36.55 -7.22 -35.59
N ASP A 152 36.65 -7.05 -34.28
CA ASP A 152 37.86 -6.59 -33.60
C ASP A 152 38.92 -7.70 -33.53
N PRO A 153 40.06 -7.59 -34.21
CA PRO A 153 41.11 -8.60 -34.17
C PRO A 153 41.79 -8.73 -32.78
N LEU A 154 41.65 -7.73 -31.91
CA LEU A 154 42.23 -7.70 -30.55
C LEU A 154 41.21 -8.02 -29.45
N SER A 155 39.96 -8.32 -29.82
CA SER A 155 38.93 -8.76 -28.89
C SER A 155 39.35 -10.07 -28.19
N ALA A 156 39.03 -10.19 -26.90
CA ALA A 156 39.37 -11.37 -26.10
C ALA A 156 38.84 -12.69 -26.69
N GLU A 157 37.72 -12.64 -27.44
CA GLU A 157 37.16 -13.81 -28.12
C GLU A 157 38.05 -14.21 -29.32
N ASN A 158 38.51 -13.24 -30.11
CA ASN A 158 39.41 -13.48 -31.24
C ASN A 158 40.85 -13.82 -30.83
N VAL A 159 41.32 -13.25 -29.71
CA VAL A 159 42.65 -13.54 -29.13
C VAL A 159 42.74 -14.95 -28.54
N MET A 160 41.61 -15.56 -28.18
CA MET A 160 41.54 -16.90 -27.56
C MET A 160 40.92 -17.97 -28.47
N ASN A 161 40.75 -17.68 -29.77
CA ASN A 161 40.13 -18.62 -30.71
C ASN A 161 40.89 -19.96 -30.72
N ALA A 162 40.17 -21.05 -30.40
CA ALA A 162 40.70 -22.42 -30.34
C ALA A 162 41.20 -22.97 -31.70
N GLU A 163 40.89 -22.27 -32.80
CA GLU A 163 41.37 -22.61 -34.16
C GLU A 163 42.86 -22.26 -34.38
N GLY A 164 43.56 -21.70 -33.39
CA GLY A 164 45.03 -21.60 -33.37
C GLY A 164 45.64 -20.59 -34.34
N LYS A 165 44.84 -19.75 -35.00
CA LYS A 165 45.31 -18.63 -35.85
C LYS A 165 45.22 -17.30 -35.12
N THR A 166 45.82 -17.21 -33.95
CA THR A 166 45.97 -15.95 -33.23
C THR A 166 47.28 -15.28 -33.64
N VAL A 167 47.38 -13.96 -33.56
CA VAL A 167 48.63 -13.21 -33.80
C VAL A 167 49.79 -13.68 -32.90
N LEU A 168 49.47 -14.40 -31.81
CA LEU A 168 50.42 -15.01 -30.87
C LEU A 168 50.81 -16.47 -31.17
N SER A 169 50.23 -17.14 -32.18
CA SER A 169 50.53 -18.56 -32.46
C SER A 169 51.85 -18.81 -33.21
N ASN A 170 52.64 -17.76 -33.46
CA ASN A 170 54.03 -17.88 -33.90
C ASN A 170 55.02 -18.08 -32.73
N LEU A 171 54.54 -18.12 -31.49
CA LEU A 171 55.33 -18.56 -30.35
C LEU A 171 55.21 -20.08 -30.27
N GLU A 172 56.28 -20.78 -30.67
CA GLU A 172 56.40 -22.23 -30.54
C GLU A 172 56.17 -22.62 -29.08
N GLU A 173 55.06 -23.27 -28.75
CA GLU A 173 55.01 -24.07 -27.53
C GLU A 173 53.95 -25.19 -27.58
N ALA A 174 54.49 -26.40 -27.46
CA ALA A 174 53.98 -27.60 -26.81
C ALA A 174 52.50 -27.97 -26.93
N GLU A 175 52.30 -29.09 -27.62
CA GLU A 175 51.17 -30.02 -27.57
C GLU A 175 50.35 -29.98 -26.28
N THR A 176 49.03 -29.76 -26.37
CA THR A 176 48.04 -30.50 -25.58
C THR A 176 46.61 -30.30 -26.11
N GLY A 177 46.01 -31.41 -26.56
CA GLY A 177 44.68 -31.85 -26.12
C GLY A 177 43.42 -31.16 -26.68
N GLU A 178 42.77 -31.84 -27.61
CA GLU A 178 41.39 -31.64 -28.06
C GLU A 178 40.39 -31.42 -26.91
N VAL A 179 39.51 -30.41 -27.00
CA VAL A 179 38.19 -30.54 -26.36
C VAL A 179 37.09 -29.73 -27.06
N GLY A 180 36.10 -30.44 -27.59
CA GLY A 180 34.85 -29.87 -28.06
C GLY A 180 33.85 -29.69 -26.91
N TYR A 181 33.23 -28.51 -26.79
CA TYR A 181 32.09 -28.32 -25.90
C TYR A 181 31.05 -27.33 -26.41
N THR A 182 29.79 -27.77 -26.38
CA THR A 182 28.57 -26.97 -26.42
C THR A 182 28.32 -26.36 -25.02
N LEU A 183 28.97 -25.23 -24.70
CA LEU A 183 28.92 -24.66 -23.35
C LEU A 183 27.74 -23.68 -23.16
N ALA A 184 26.80 -24.09 -22.31
CA ALA A 184 25.89 -23.15 -21.64
C ALA A 184 26.70 -22.03 -20.97
N PRO A 185 26.18 -20.78 -20.91
CA PRO A 185 26.92 -19.66 -20.35
C PRO A 185 27.47 -20.05 -18.97
N PRO A 186 28.77 -19.78 -18.71
CA PRO A 186 29.42 -20.25 -17.49
C PRO A 186 28.59 -19.77 -16.31
N ARG A 187 28.19 -20.72 -15.47
CA ARG A 187 27.53 -20.40 -14.20
C ARG A 187 28.55 -19.64 -13.37
N VAL A 188 28.49 -18.30 -13.43
CA VAL A 188 29.33 -17.43 -12.61
C VAL A 188 28.84 -17.58 -11.17
N SER A 189 29.41 -18.55 -10.46
CA SER A 189 29.33 -18.59 -9.00
C SER A 189 30.18 -17.45 -8.48
N VAL A 190 29.59 -16.27 -8.34
CA VAL A 190 30.24 -15.17 -7.64
C VAL A 190 30.39 -15.63 -6.19
N LEU A 191 31.61 -16.03 -5.82
CA LEU A 191 31.98 -16.27 -4.44
C LEU A 191 32.00 -14.91 -3.75
N ILE A 192 30.84 -14.47 -3.28
CA ILE A 192 30.75 -13.28 -2.42
C ILE A 192 31.40 -13.68 -1.09
N PRO A 193 32.50 -13.04 -0.69
CA PRO A 193 33.15 -13.37 0.58
C PRO A 193 32.15 -13.17 1.73
N LYS A 194 32.20 -14.04 2.75
CA LYS A 194 31.20 -14.04 3.85
C LYS A 194 31.21 -12.71 4.63
N GLN A 195 32.39 -12.17 4.92
CA GLN A 195 32.58 -10.94 5.68
C GLN A 195 31.85 -9.69 5.09
N PRO A 196 32.08 -9.28 3.83
CA PRO A 196 31.38 -8.12 3.26
C PRO A 196 29.88 -8.33 3.11
N ASN A 197 29.41 -9.59 3.01
CA ASN A 197 27.98 -9.87 2.97
C ASN A 197 27.34 -9.70 4.36
N GLU A 198 28.04 -10.10 5.42
CA GLU A 198 27.63 -9.88 6.81
C GLU A 198 27.57 -8.39 7.15
N GLU A 199 28.59 -7.61 6.78
CA GLU A 199 28.61 -6.15 6.96
C GLU A 199 27.44 -5.48 6.23
N ARG A 200 27.21 -5.85 4.96
CA ARG A 200 26.07 -5.34 4.17
C ARG A 200 24.74 -5.75 4.78
N GLN A 201 24.64 -6.94 5.37
CA GLN A 201 23.43 -7.39 6.06
C GLN A 201 23.19 -6.58 7.34
N GLN A 202 24.23 -6.29 8.11
CA GLN A 202 24.16 -5.42 9.29
C GLN A 202 23.74 -3.99 8.90
N GLU A 203 24.34 -3.43 7.84
CA GLU A 203 23.99 -2.12 7.33
C GLU A 203 22.51 -2.05 6.89
N ARG A 204 22.04 -3.07 6.17
CA ARG A 204 20.60 -3.20 5.82
C ARG A 204 19.72 -3.29 7.07
N GLY A 205 20.16 -4.01 8.10
CA GLY A 205 19.47 -4.10 9.38
C GLY A 205 19.32 -2.73 10.05
N ARG A 206 20.44 -2.00 10.18
CA ARG A 206 20.48 -0.65 10.74
C ARG A 206 19.62 0.32 9.94
N ASN A 207 19.68 0.28 8.60
CA ASN A 207 18.88 1.14 7.75
C ASN A 207 17.37 0.86 7.90
N ARG A 208 16.97 -0.41 8.04
CA ARG A 208 15.56 -0.75 8.32
C ARG A 208 15.10 -0.23 9.68
N GLN A 209 15.94 -0.35 10.71
CA GLN A 209 15.64 0.19 12.04
C GLN A 209 15.50 1.72 11.99
N LEU A 210 16.43 2.43 11.35
CA LEU A 210 16.37 3.88 11.18
C LEU A 210 15.11 4.34 10.43
N VAL A 211 14.73 3.65 9.37
CA VAL A 211 13.47 3.93 8.66
C VAL A 211 12.26 3.69 9.56
N GLY A 212 12.27 2.61 10.35
CA GLY A 212 11.23 2.32 11.34
C GLY A 212 11.11 3.41 12.40
N HIS A 213 12.23 3.87 12.95
CA HIS A 213 12.26 4.97 13.92
C HIS A 213 11.70 6.27 13.33
N ARG A 214 12.12 6.66 12.13
CA ARG A 214 11.58 7.87 11.45
C ARG A 214 10.07 7.79 11.22
N GLN A 215 9.56 6.62 10.83
CA GLN A 215 8.10 6.42 10.67
C GLN A 215 7.37 6.54 12.00
N HIS A 216 7.95 5.98 13.07
CA HIS A 216 7.39 6.10 14.41
C HIS A 216 7.37 7.57 14.88
N GLU A 217 8.48 8.29 14.76
CA GLU A 217 8.58 9.72 15.10
C GLU A 217 7.54 10.55 14.33
N ALA A 218 7.40 10.35 13.02
CA ALA A 218 6.39 11.03 12.21
C ALA A 218 4.95 10.74 12.67
N ASN A 219 4.67 9.49 13.08
CA ASN A 219 3.36 9.13 13.63
C ASN A 219 3.11 9.83 14.97
N VAL A 220 4.12 9.90 15.85
CA VAL A 220 3.99 10.59 17.15
C VAL A 220 3.80 12.09 16.96
N GLN A 221 4.56 12.74 16.06
CA GLN A 221 4.36 14.14 15.70
C GLN A 221 2.94 14.41 15.19
N THR A 222 2.40 13.51 14.37
CA THR A 222 1.01 13.59 13.89
C THR A 222 0.02 13.52 15.05
N MET A 223 0.22 12.59 16.00
CA MET A 223 -0.62 12.48 17.21
C MET A 223 -0.51 13.72 18.10
N MET A 224 0.68 14.31 18.22
CA MET A 224 0.90 15.54 18.99
C MET A 224 0.19 16.73 18.35
N THR A 225 0.22 16.80 17.01
CA THR A 225 -0.53 17.81 16.25
C THR A 225 -2.03 17.67 16.51
N LEU A 226 -2.56 16.45 16.41
CA LEU A 226 -3.95 16.15 16.73
C LEU A 226 -4.31 16.50 18.17
N PHE A 227 -3.43 16.24 19.13
CA PHE A 227 -3.63 16.62 20.53
C PHE A 227 -3.77 18.14 20.68
N HIS A 228 -2.89 18.91 20.03
CA HIS A 228 -2.95 20.37 20.07
C HIS A 228 -4.16 20.95 19.34
N GLU A 229 -4.65 20.26 18.32
CA GLU A 229 -5.87 20.58 17.57
C GLU A 229 -7.14 20.10 18.28
N ALA A 230 -7.05 19.14 19.21
CA ALA A 230 -8.21 18.59 19.90
C ALA A 230 -8.99 19.64 20.69
N SER A 231 -8.33 20.73 21.11
CA SER A 231 -9.01 21.88 21.74
C SER A 231 -10.01 22.58 20.82
N SER A 232 -9.88 22.39 19.50
CA SER A 232 -10.80 22.93 18.49
C SER A 232 -11.98 22.00 18.19
N PHE A 233 -11.95 20.75 18.66
CA PHE A 233 -12.97 19.77 18.35
C PHE A 233 -14.32 20.16 18.96
N VAL A 234 -15.39 19.80 18.25
CA VAL A 234 -16.76 20.06 18.68
C VAL A 234 -17.17 19.01 19.71
N HIS A 235 -17.58 19.47 20.89
CA HIS A 235 -18.16 18.69 21.96
C HIS A 235 -19.47 19.34 22.43
N TYR A 236 -20.30 18.60 23.17
CA TYR A 236 -21.63 19.09 23.60
C TYR A 236 -21.59 20.44 24.33
N GLY A 237 -20.52 20.70 25.09
CA GLY A 237 -20.33 21.97 25.79
C GLY A 237 -19.96 23.17 24.91
N ASN A 238 -19.30 22.98 23.75
CA ASN A 238 -18.84 24.08 22.90
C ASN A 238 -19.61 24.19 21.56
N ILE A 239 -20.58 23.31 21.31
CA ILE A 239 -21.27 23.23 20.02
C ILE A 239 -21.97 24.54 19.65
N ASN A 240 -22.67 25.19 20.59
CA ASN A 240 -23.38 26.44 20.33
C ASN A 240 -22.40 27.57 20.00
N TYR A 241 -21.31 27.69 20.76
CA TYR A 241 -20.26 28.69 20.49
C TYR A 241 -19.64 28.50 19.10
N LYS A 242 -19.32 27.25 18.72
CA LYS A 242 -18.78 26.92 17.40
C LYS A 242 -19.78 27.19 16.27
N ILE A 243 -21.07 26.94 16.49
CA ILE A 243 -22.13 27.29 15.53
C ILE A 243 -22.21 28.80 15.34
N MET A 244 -22.19 29.60 16.42
CA MET A 244 -22.22 31.06 16.31
C MET A 244 -20.97 31.59 15.59
N GLN A 245 -19.78 31.13 16.00
CA GLN A 245 -18.53 31.47 15.33
C GLN A 245 -18.56 31.10 13.83
N PHE A 246 -19.13 29.94 13.50
CA PHE A 246 -19.31 29.52 12.13
C PHE A 246 -20.25 30.47 11.38
N MET A 247 -21.43 30.76 11.91
CA MET A 247 -22.40 31.66 11.28
C MET A 247 -21.83 33.07 11.06
N ASP A 248 -21.06 33.59 12.00
CA ASP A 248 -20.35 34.87 11.87
C ASP A 248 -19.27 34.81 10.77
N SER A 249 -18.67 33.63 10.56
CA SER A 249 -17.63 33.40 9.55
C SER A 249 -18.15 32.97 8.16
N VAL A 250 -19.41 32.54 8.03
CA VAL A 250 -20.00 32.05 6.76
C VAL A 250 -20.14 33.14 5.69
N SER A 251 -19.76 34.38 6.00
CA SER A 251 -19.69 35.46 5.01
C SER A 251 -18.62 35.28 3.93
N PHE A 252 -17.84 34.19 3.92
CA PHE A 252 -16.92 33.90 2.83
C PHE A 252 -17.68 33.25 1.67
N PRO A 253 -17.91 33.95 0.54
CA PRO A 253 -18.39 33.29 -0.67
C PRO A 253 -17.42 32.16 -1.01
N ASN A 254 -17.95 31.02 -1.45
CA ASN A 254 -17.16 29.92 -1.98
C ASN A 254 -16.18 30.49 -3.02
N ARG A 255 -14.89 30.56 -2.67
CA ARG A 255 -13.90 31.14 -3.58
C ARG A 255 -13.84 30.30 -4.84
N SER A 256 -14.22 30.88 -5.96
CA SER A 256 -14.05 30.25 -7.26
C SER A 256 -12.55 30.14 -7.58
N LEU A 257 -12.15 29.18 -8.43
CA LEU A 257 -10.77 29.09 -8.91
C LEU A 257 -10.34 30.40 -9.60
N SER A 258 -11.25 31.05 -10.32
CA SER A 258 -11.05 32.38 -10.91
C SER A 258 -10.70 33.42 -9.86
N GLU A 259 -11.42 33.48 -8.74
CA GLU A 259 -11.11 34.41 -7.64
C GLU A 259 -9.77 34.10 -6.98
N MET A 260 -9.38 32.83 -6.85
CA MET A 260 -8.05 32.46 -6.35
C MET A 260 -6.94 32.94 -7.30
N PHE A 261 -7.10 32.72 -8.60
CA PHE A 261 -6.15 33.21 -9.60
C PHE A 261 -6.11 34.74 -9.65
N GLU A 262 -7.27 35.40 -9.60
CA GLU A 262 -7.33 36.85 -9.52
C GLU A 262 -6.68 37.39 -8.26
N LEU A 263 -6.85 36.74 -7.10
CA LEU A 263 -6.20 37.14 -5.86
C LEU A 263 -4.67 37.08 -6.02
N VAL A 264 -4.15 35.98 -6.58
CA VAL A 264 -2.72 35.80 -6.86
C VAL A 264 -2.23 36.84 -7.88
N HIS A 265 -2.98 37.13 -8.93
CA HIS A 265 -2.61 38.13 -9.91
C HIS A 265 -2.67 39.56 -9.35
N LYS A 266 -3.71 39.89 -8.57
CA LYS A 266 -3.90 41.20 -7.92
C LYS A 266 -2.86 41.44 -6.84
N SER A 267 -2.39 40.40 -6.16
CA SER A 267 -1.25 40.49 -5.25
C SER A 267 0.11 40.48 -5.96
N GLY A 268 0.15 40.50 -7.30
CA GLY A 268 1.39 40.50 -8.08
C GLY A 268 2.19 39.19 -7.97
N GLY A 269 1.51 38.07 -7.70
CA GLY A 269 2.12 36.78 -7.39
C GLY A 269 2.66 36.68 -5.96
N VAL A 270 2.51 37.75 -5.15
CA VAL A 270 2.98 37.78 -3.77
C VAL A 270 1.97 37.09 -2.87
N VAL A 271 2.47 36.23 -1.99
CA VAL A 271 1.67 35.54 -0.97
C VAL A 271 1.08 36.59 -0.01
N PRO A 272 -0.22 36.55 0.29
CA PRO A 272 -0.81 37.54 1.21
C PRO A 272 -0.16 37.46 2.59
N PRO A 273 -0.02 38.59 3.32
CA PRO A 273 0.72 38.64 4.59
C PRO A 273 0.16 37.68 5.65
N ALA A 274 -1.15 37.43 5.65
CA ALA A 274 -1.77 36.44 6.52
C ALA A 274 -1.30 34.99 6.23
N GLU A 275 -1.06 34.66 4.97
CA GLU A 275 -0.54 33.35 4.58
C GLU A 275 0.98 33.27 4.79
N ILE A 276 1.71 34.38 4.63
CA ILE A 276 3.12 34.46 5.04
C ILE A 276 3.26 34.12 6.52
N GLY A 277 2.43 34.69 7.39
CA GLY A 277 2.42 34.38 8.83
C GLY A 277 2.25 32.88 9.10
N LYS A 278 1.26 32.26 8.46
CA LYS A 278 1.03 30.80 8.58
C LYS A 278 2.24 29.99 8.13
N ARG A 279 2.81 30.32 6.96
CA ARG A 279 3.98 29.62 6.43
C ARG A 279 5.22 29.83 7.31
N THR A 280 5.39 31.02 7.89
CA THR A 280 6.50 31.27 8.82
C THR A 280 6.34 30.48 10.12
N ASP A 281 5.11 30.35 10.62
CA ASP A 281 4.84 29.53 11.80
C ASP A 281 5.02 28.03 11.50
N GLU A 282 4.60 27.55 10.32
CA GLU A 282 4.86 26.18 9.84
C GLU A 282 6.36 25.90 9.68
N LEU A 283 7.11 26.83 9.08
CA LEU A 283 8.57 26.72 8.94
C LEU A 283 9.25 26.74 10.31
N ARG A 284 8.81 27.61 11.22
CA ARG A 284 9.32 27.66 12.58
C ARG A 284 9.07 26.34 13.31
N ASN A 285 7.86 25.79 13.18
CA ASN A 285 7.49 24.51 13.76
C ASN A 285 8.36 23.37 13.25
N THR A 286 8.58 23.30 11.94
CA THR A 286 9.43 22.25 11.34
C THR A 286 10.90 22.38 11.73
N LEU A 287 11.45 23.60 11.84
CA LEU A 287 12.84 23.83 12.24
C LEU A 287 13.08 23.65 13.75
N GLN A 288 12.10 24.02 14.59
CA GLN A 288 12.21 23.93 16.06
C GLN A 288 11.68 22.59 16.61
N GLY A 289 11.16 21.71 15.75
CA GLY A 289 10.53 20.46 16.18
C GLY A 289 9.26 20.69 17.00
N THR A 290 8.64 21.87 16.93
CA THR A 290 7.37 22.24 17.60
C THR A 290 6.16 21.92 16.72
N THR A 291 4.97 21.84 17.30
CA THR A 291 3.74 21.52 16.55
C THR A 291 2.58 22.45 16.93
N GLY A 292 1.65 22.68 16.00
CA GLY A 292 0.44 23.47 16.21
C GLY A 292 0.58 25.00 16.03
N HIS A 293 -0.55 25.72 16.11
CA HIS A 293 -0.66 27.16 15.80
C HIS A 293 0.06 28.11 16.78
N HIS A 294 0.58 27.64 17.91
CA HIS A 294 1.16 28.49 18.96
C HIS A 294 2.55 28.04 19.40
N ASN A 295 3.34 27.45 18.49
CA ASN A 295 4.66 26.89 18.80
C ASN A 295 4.62 25.96 20.02
N LYS A 296 3.58 25.12 20.12
CA LYS A 296 3.41 24.23 21.26
C LYS A 296 4.47 23.13 21.21
N LEU A 297 4.78 22.58 22.37
CA LEU A 297 5.78 21.51 22.53
C LEU A 297 5.55 20.42 21.46
N GLY A 298 6.57 20.14 20.65
CA GLY A 298 6.53 19.02 19.72
C GLY A 298 7.31 17.83 20.26
N TYR A 299 7.69 16.90 19.39
CA TYR A 299 8.22 15.60 19.81
C TYR A 299 9.54 15.73 20.58
N ASP A 300 10.50 16.51 20.07
CA ASP A 300 11.82 16.63 20.70
C ASP A 300 11.72 17.28 22.09
N GLY A 301 10.88 18.31 22.22
CA GLY A 301 10.61 18.94 23.51
C GLY A 301 9.86 18.03 24.48
N LEU A 302 8.97 17.16 23.99
CA LEU A 302 8.29 16.15 24.81
C LEU A 302 9.28 15.10 25.32
N MET A 303 10.18 14.62 24.46
CA MET A 303 11.20 13.66 24.86
C MET A 303 12.17 14.27 25.88
N GLU A 304 12.62 15.52 25.67
CA GLU A 304 13.47 16.22 26.65
C GLU A 304 12.73 16.44 27.98
N TRP A 305 11.42 16.68 27.93
CA TRP A 305 10.60 16.81 29.13
C TRP A 305 10.44 15.48 29.87
N LEU A 306 10.19 14.37 29.15
CA LEU A 306 10.12 13.02 29.71
C LEU A 306 11.44 12.55 30.29
N ASP A 307 12.57 12.88 29.66
CA ASP A 307 13.91 12.59 30.19
C ASP A 307 14.16 13.31 31.53
N LYS A 308 13.55 14.50 31.71
CA LYS A 308 13.61 15.26 32.97
C LYS A 308 12.59 14.79 34.02
N HIS A 309 11.54 14.08 33.61
CA HIS A 309 10.44 13.60 34.46
C HIS A 309 10.16 12.10 34.18
N PRO A 310 11.11 11.21 34.51
CA PRO A 310 10.98 9.77 34.22
C PRO A 310 9.78 9.13 34.92
N GLU A 311 9.28 9.74 36.01
CA GLU A 311 8.06 9.32 36.72
C GLU A 311 6.79 9.37 35.85
N ASP A 312 6.74 10.23 34.83
CA ASP A 312 5.58 10.39 33.95
C ASP A 312 5.73 9.59 32.63
N ALA A 313 6.77 8.75 32.50
CA ALA A 313 7.02 7.95 31.31
C ALA A 313 5.88 6.96 30.97
N ASP A 314 5.20 6.43 31.99
CA ASP A 314 4.06 5.52 31.85
C ASP A 314 2.70 6.24 31.78
N GLY A 315 2.71 7.57 31.76
CA GLY A 315 1.53 8.42 31.71
C GLY A 315 1.60 9.56 32.72
N ILE A 316 1.08 10.73 32.34
CA ILE A 316 1.08 11.94 33.18
C ILE A 316 0.22 11.69 34.41
N SER A 317 0.86 11.36 35.53
CA SER A 317 0.20 11.01 36.79
C SER A 317 -0.23 12.24 37.59
N HIS A 318 0.28 13.41 37.20
CA HIS A 318 0.12 14.69 37.89
C HIS A 318 -0.76 15.71 37.15
N VAL A 319 -1.75 15.28 36.35
CA VAL A 319 -2.83 16.20 35.92
C VAL A 319 -3.73 16.48 37.12
N ALA A 320 -3.22 17.29 38.05
CA ALA A 320 -4.02 17.87 39.11
C ALA A 320 -5.14 18.69 38.46
N GLU A 321 -6.39 18.47 38.90
CA GLU A 321 -7.62 19.21 38.58
C GLU A 321 -7.55 20.70 38.97
N LYS A 322 -6.47 21.40 38.61
CA LYS A 322 -6.37 22.84 38.78
C LYS A 322 -6.83 23.50 37.49
N ASP A 323 -7.89 24.28 37.64
CA ASP A 323 -8.34 25.31 36.72
C ASP A 323 -9.28 24.83 35.60
N THR A 324 -10.41 24.20 35.97
CA THR A 324 -11.64 24.54 35.27
C THR A 324 -12.04 25.95 35.72
N PRO A 325 -11.95 26.99 34.87
CA PRO A 325 -12.44 28.31 35.23
C PRO A 325 -13.93 28.19 35.53
N SER A 326 -14.30 28.51 36.77
CA SER A 326 -15.70 28.72 37.15
C SER A 326 -16.32 29.65 36.12
N PRO A 327 -17.45 29.29 35.48
CA PRO A 327 -18.18 30.23 34.65
C PRO A 327 -18.56 31.39 35.55
N SER A 328 -17.94 32.55 35.32
CA SER A 328 -18.32 33.80 35.94
C SER A 328 -19.69 34.20 35.39
N ASP A 329 -20.67 34.33 36.28
CA ASP A 329 -21.98 34.96 36.05
C ASP A 329 -21.85 36.40 35.51
#